data_AF-A0A929YD43-F1
#
_entry.id   AF-A0A929YD43-F1
#
_cell.length_a   1.000
_cell.length_b   1.000
_cell.length_c   1.000
_cell.angle_alpha   90.00
_cell.angle_beta   90.00
_cell.angle_gamma   90.00
#
_symmetry.space_group_name_H-M   'P 1'
#
loop_
_entity.id
_entity.type
_entity.pdbx_description
1 polymer ?
#
loop_
_entity_poly.entity_id
_entity_poly.type
_entity_poly.pdbx_seq_one_letter_code
_entity_poly.pdbx_strand_id
1 'polypeptide(L)'
;MSIKQVVRALLAGAVLLLALCALSFMALHGSIKKLIAAQENYTDSLKLAEELRQSSDDLTNFARLYVQTGNEKYKEIYMDIVNIRAGKQARPVGYNADFWSTVPENVKAAVANTEGEPIKLTDLMRKQGFTDDEMDLLQQASDLSTKLAETETIAFNAIAHQLSAEEARKKQPEE
;
A
#
# COMPACT_ATOMS: atom_id res chain seq x y z
N MET A 1 26.51 -65.50 -12.36
CA MET A 1 25.48 -64.67 -11.66
C MET A 1 24.12 -65.27 -11.99
N SER A 2 23.29 -65.60 -11.00
CA SER A 2 21.96 -66.20 -11.27
C SER A 2 21.01 -65.14 -11.83
N ILE A 3 20.18 -65.47 -12.83
CA ILE A 3 19.15 -64.57 -13.41
C ILE A 3 18.31 -63.87 -12.32
N LYS A 4 18.03 -64.58 -11.22
CA LYS A 4 17.28 -64.04 -10.07
C LYS A 4 18.00 -62.88 -9.36
N GLN A 5 19.35 -62.87 -9.35
CA GLN A 5 20.14 -61.81 -8.73
C GLN A 5 20.14 -60.54 -9.59
N VAL A 6 20.23 -60.69 -10.92
CA VAL A 6 20.17 -59.57 -11.87
C VAL A 6 18.80 -58.88 -11.81
N VAL A 7 17.71 -59.66 -11.79
CA VAL A 7 16.35 -59.11 -11.68
C VAL A 7 16.14 -58.36 -10.35
N ARG A 8 16.63 -58.89 -9.23
CA ARG A 8 16.55 -58.20 -7.93
C ARG A 8 17.34 -56.89 -7.92
N ALA A 9 18.54 -56.87 -8.51
CA ALA A 9 19.35 -55.67 -8.61
C ALA A 9 18.69 -54.59 -9.48
N LEU A 10 18.09 -54.97 -10.62
CA LEU A 10 17.33 -54.06 -11.47
C LEU A 10 16.10 -53.48 -10.77
N LEU A 11 15.33 -54.31 -10.05
CA LEU A 11 14.18 -53.86 -9.28
C LEU A 11 14.59 -52.90 -8.15
N ALA A 12 15.66 -53.20 -7.41
CA ALA A 12 16.18 -52.32 -6.38
C ALA A 12 16.64 -50.97 -6.96
N GLY A 13 17.31 -50.99 -8.12
CA GLY A 13 17.69 -49.76 -8.83
C GLY A 13 16.48 -48.94 -9.29
N ALA A 14 15.44 -49.60 -9.81
CA ALA A 14 14.20 -48.92 -10.21
C ALA A 14 13.48 -48.29 -9.00
N VAL A 15 13.40 -48.99 -7.87
CA VAL A 15 12.80 -48.45 -6.63
C VAL A 15 13.60 -47.25 -6.11
N LEU A 16 14.94 -47.32 -6.15
CA LEU A 16 15.80 -46.21 -5.75
C LEU A 16 15.61 -44.99 -6.65
N LEU A 17 15.54 -45.18 -7.97
CA LEU A 17 15.25 -44.11 -8.92
C LEU A 17 13.88 -43.48 -8.67
N LEU A 18 12.85 -44.29 -8.44
CA LEU A 18 11.51 -43.77 -8.11
C LEU A 18 11.51 -42.97 -6.79
N ALA A 19 12.24 -43.43 -5.77
CA ALA A 19 12.38 -42.70 -4.52
C ALA A 19 13.10 -41.36 -4.71
N LEU A 20 14.17 -41.31 -5.52
CA LEU A 20 14.88 -40.08 -5.86
C LEU A 20 13.99 -39.10 -6.65
N CYS A 21 13.21 -39.60 -7.60
CA CYS A 21 12.23 -38.79 -8.33
C CYS A 21 11.16 -38.21 -7.40
N ALA A 22 10.62 -39.03 -6.49
CA ALA A 22 9.62 -38.58 -5.51
C ALA A 22 10.19 -37.50 -4.56
N LEU A 23 11.43 -37.68 -4.07
CA LEU A 23 12.12 -36.68 -3.26
C LEU A 23 12.34 -35.37 -4.02
N SER A 24 12.81 -35.47 -5.26
CA SER A 24 13.03 -34.31 -6.13
C SER A 24 11.72 -33.56 -6.40
N PHE A 25 10.63 -34.29 -6.66
CA PHE A 25 9.31 -33.71 -6.87
C PHE A 25 8.79 -32.99 -5.63
N MET A 26 8.94 -33.58 -4.44
CA MET A 26 8.56 -32.94 -3.18
C MET A 26 9.37 -31.65 -2.92
N ALA A 27 10.68 -31.69 -3.17
CA ALA A 27 11.53 -30.52 -3.04
C ALA A 27 11.12 -29.40 -4.01
N LEU A 28 10.88 -29.74 -5.29
CA LEU A 28 10.43 -28.79 -6.30
C LEU A 28 9.09 -28.15 -5.93
N HIS A 29 8.12 -28.97 -5.49
CA HIS A 29 6.81 -28.47 -5.07
C HIS A 29 6.91 -27.54 -3.86
N GLY A 30 7.81 -27.83 -2.91
CA GLY A 30 8.12 -26.93 -1.80
C GLY A 30 8.71 -25.59 -2.28
N SER A 31 9.63 -25.63 -3.24
CA SER A 31 10.22 -24.42 -3.82
C SER A 31 9.20 -23.58 -4.61
N ILE A 32 8.32 -24.21 -5.37
CA ILE A 32 7.23 -23.51 -6.09
C ILE A 32 6.31 -22.79 -5.11
N LYS A 33 5.93 -23.44 -4.00
CA LYS A 33 5.10 -22.81 -2.97
C LYS A 33 5.77 -21.58 -2.35
N LYS A 34 7.07 -21.68 -2.05
CA LYS A 34 7.85 -20.54 -1.53
C LYS A 34 7.92 -19.41 -2.55
N LEU A 35 8.11 -19.73 -3.82
CA LEU A 35 8.16 -18.74 -4.90
C LEU A 35 6.82 -18.00 -5.06
N ILE A 36 5.71 -18.73 -5.03
CA ILE A 36 4.36 -18.12 -5.12
C ILE A 36 4.13 -17.19 -3.93
N ALA A 37 4.40 -17.65 -2.70
CA ALA A 37 4.23 -16.82 -1.50
C ALA A 37 5.13 -15.58 -1.52
N ALA A 38 6.37 -15.69 -2.00
CA ALA A 38 7.27 -14.55 -2.16
C ALA A 38 6.75 -13.56 -3.22
N GLN A 39 6.20 -14.05 -4.32
CA GLN A 39 5.63 -13.21 -5.39
C GLN A 39 4.36 -12.48 -4.92
N GLU A 40 3.49 -13.16 -4.17
CA GLU A 40 2.31 -12.55 -3.55
C GLU A 40 2.74 -11.45 -2.57
N ASN A 41 3.69 -11.75 -1.68
CA ASN A 41 4.21 -10.77 -0.73
C ASN A 41 4.83 -9.54 -1.41
N TYR A 42 5.61 -9.76 -2.48
CA TYR A 42 6.19 -8.68 -3.28
C TYR A 42 5.10 -7.83 -3.95
N THR A 43 4.08 -8.46 -4.50
CA THR A 43 2.96 -7.77 -5.15
C THR A 43 2.19 -6.92 -4.15
N ASP A 44 1.90 -7.44 -2.96
CA ASP A 44 1.17 -6.71 -1.92
C ASP A 44 2.01 -5.58 -1.32
N SER A 45 3.33 -5.78 -1.19
CA SER A 45 4.26 -4.72 -0.81
C SER A 45 4.26 -3.59 -1.84
N LEU A 46 4.31 -3.92 -3.14
CA LEU A 46 4.23 -2.90 -4.19
C LEU A 46 2.91 -2.11 -4.16
N LYS A 47 1.78 -2.76 -3.86
CA LYS A 47 0.50 -2.04 -3.73
C LYS A 47 0.53 -1.00 -2.62
N LEU A 48 1.12 -1.34 -1.46
CA LEU A 48 1.23 -0.40 -0.34
C LEU A 48 2.19 0.76 -0.67
N ALA A 49 3.32 0.46 -1.32
CA ALA A 49 4.25 1.50 -1.77
C ALA A 49 3.61 2.43 -2.81
N GLU A 50 2.85 1.87 -3.75
CA GLU A 50 2.12 2.64 -4.74
C GLU A 50 1.00 3.48 -4.13
N GLU A 51 0.31 2.97 -3.12
CA GLU A 51 -0.67 3.74 -2.34
C GLU A 51 -0.02 4.97 -1.69
N LEU A 52 1.18 4.82 -1.11
CA LEU A 52 1.91 5.96 -0.54
C LEU A 52 2.25 6.99 -1.61
N ARG A 53 2.81 6.56 -2.74
CA ARG A 53 3.20 7.42 -3.85
C ARG A 53 1.98 8.16 -4.42
N GLN A 54 0.94 7.42 -4.80
CA GLN A 54 -0.26 7.96 -5.43
C GLN A 54 -1.04 8.87 -4.48
N SER A 55 -1.14 8.52 -3.19
CA SER A 55 -1.79 9.39 -2.22
C SER A 55 -1.10 10.75 -2.09
N SER A 56 0.23 10.84 -2.28
CA SER A 56 0.93 12.13 -2.30
C SER A 56 0.52 12.97 -3.52
N ASP A 57 0.42 12.34 -4.69
CA ASP A 57 -0.03 13.01 -5.91
C ASP A 57 -1.50 13.47 -5.79
N ASP A 58 -2.35 12.64 -5.20
CA ASP A 58 -3.76 12.93 -4.96
C ASP A 58 -3.93 14.11 -4.00
N LEU A 59 -3.16 14.19 -2.92
CA LEU A 59 -3.18 15.33 -2.00
C LEU A 59 -2.92 16.64 -2.75
N THR A 60 -1.87 16.70 -3.56
CA THR A 60 -1.56 17.89 -4.37
C THR A 60 -2.65 18.18 -5.40
N ASN A 61 -3.20 17.16 -6.05
CA ASN A 61 -4.25 17.32 -7.04
C ASN A 61 -5.53 17.89 -6.41
N PHE A 62 -6.01 17.29 -5.32
CA PHE A 62 -7.20 17.75 -4.62
C PHE A 62 -7.00 19.10 -3.96
N ALA A 63 -5.78 19.39 -3.50
CA ALA A 63 -5.47 20.71 -3.00
C ALA A 63 -5.62 21.79 -4.08
N ARG A 64 -5.05 21.54 -5.27
CA ARG A 64 -5.19 22.43 -6.42
C ARG A 64 -6.65 22.59 -6.85
N LEU A 65 -7.40 21.49 -6.93
CA LEU A 65 -8.82 21.51 -7.32
C LEU A 65 -9.66 22.32 -6.34
N TYR A 66 -9.43 22.18 -5.03
CA TYR A 66 -10.08 23.01 -4.02
C TYR A 66 -9.76 24.49 -4.21
N VAL A 67 -8.47 24.83 -4.31
CA VAL A 67 -8.03 26.22 -4.47
C VAL A 67 -8.61 26.86 -5.72
N GLN A 68 -8.69 26.12 -6.82
CA GLN A 68 -9.19 26.62 -8.11
C GLN A 68 -10.71 26.81 -8.13
N THR A 69 -11.46 25.93 -7.46
CA THR A 69 -12.93 25.86 -7.60
C THR A 69 -13.69 26.35 -6.38
N GLY A 70 -13.06 26.37 -5.20
CA GLY A 70 -13.72 26.58 -3.91
C GLY A 70 -14.69 25.46 -3.52
N ASN A 71 -14.74 24.34 -4.25
CA ASN A 71 -15.70 23.28 -3.98
C ASN A 71 -15.22 22.40 -2.82
N GLU A 72 -15.94 22.44 -1.71
CA GLU A 72 -15.58 21.77 -0.45
C GLU A 72 -15.38 20.25 -0.59
N LYS A 73 -15.98 19.59 -1.58
CA LYS A 73 -15.79 18.15 -1.82
C LYS A 73 -14.32 17.75 -1.99
N TYR A 74 -13.50 18.61 -2.61
CA TYR A 74 -12.09 18.31 -2.83
C TYR A 74 -11.28 18.40 -1.53
N LYS A 75 -11.68 19.31 -0.63
CA LYS A 75 -11.11 19.40 0.71
C LYS A 75 -11.55 18.25 1.61
N GLU A 76 -12.80 17.79 1.48
CA GLU A 76 -13.27 16.56 2.15
C GLU A 76 -12.42 15.36 1.74
N ILE A 77 -12.25 15.12 0.44
CA ILE A 77 -11.41 14.02 -0.08
C ILE A 77 -9.96 14.14 0.41
N TYR A 78 -9.38 15.35 0.35
CA TYR A 78 -8.04 15.61 0.87
C TYR A 78 -7.90 15.16 2.33
N MET A 79 -8.86 15.56 3.17
CA MET A 79 -8.84 15.23 4.59
C MET A 79 -9.07 13.73 4.84
N ASP A 80 -9.90 13.07 4.03
CA ASP A 80 -10.08 11.62 4.08
C ASP A 80 -8.77 10.89 3.79
N ILE A 81 -8.01 11.30 2.76
CA ILE A 81 -6.70 10.72 2.42
C ILE A 81 -5.73 10.88 3.60
N VAL A 82 -5.63 12.08 4.18
CA VAL A 82 -4.77 12.34 5.35
C VAL A 82 -5.15 11.45 6.52
N ASN A 83 -6.45 11.35 6.84
CA ASN A 83 -6.95 10.58 7.97
C ASN A 83 -6.76 9.08 7.78
N ILE A 84 -6.97 8.55 6.57
CA ILE A 84 -6.73 7.14 6.25
C ILE A 84 -5.24 6.80 6.37
N ARG A 85 -4.35 7.62 5.79
CA ARG A 85 -2.90 7.42 5.89
C ARG A 85 -2.41 7.43 7.34
N ALA A 86 -2.95 8.33 8.15
CA ALA A 86 -2.61 8.50 9.56
C ALA A 86 -3.27 7.46 10.49
N GLY A 87 -4.10 6.56 9.96
CA GLY A 87 -4.84 5.58 10.76
C GLY A 87 -5.88 6.20 11.69
N LYS A 88 -6.34 7.42 11.40
CA LYS A 88 -7.44 8.08 12.12
C LYS A 88 -8.82 7.66 11.58
N GLN A 89 -8.86 7.23 10.33
CA GLN A 89 -10.05 6.72 9.64
C GLN A 89 -9.78 5.30 9.12
N ALA A 90 -10.77 4.41 9.23
CA ALA A 90 -10.69 3.09 8.66
C ALA A 90 -10.71 3.15 7.13
N ARG A 91 -10.06 2.18 6.50
CA ARG A 91 -9.97 2.12 5.03
C ARG A 91 -11.32 1.73 4.44
N PRO A 92 -11.82 2.43 3.42
CA PRO A 92 -12.98 1.98 2.66
C PRO A 92 -12.79 0.59 2.05
N VAL A 93 -13.89 -0.12 1.81
CA VAL A 93 -13.87 -1.39 1.04
C VAL A 93 -13.20 -1.18 -0.31
N GLY A 94 -12.20 -2.01 -0.62
CA GLY A 94 -11.48 -1.95 -1.90
C GLY A 94 -10.52 -0.76 -2.05
N TYR A 95 -10.13 -0.11 -0.94
CA TYR A 95 -9.18 1.00 -0.96
C TYR A 95 -7.82 0.58 -1.53
N ASN A 96 -7.38 1.27 -2.58
CA ASN A 96 -6.09 1.09 -3.26
C ASN A 96 -5.62 2.43 -3.85
N ALA A 97 -4.48 2.45 -4.52
CA ALA A 97 -3.91 3.66 -5.13
C ALA A 97 -4.89 4.37 -6.09
N ASP A 98 -5.74 3.64 -6.81
CA ASP A 98 -6.66 4.20 -7.80
C ASP A 98 -8.01 4.65 -7.21
N PHE A 99 -8.21 4.51 -5.90
CA PHE A 99 -9.51 4.74 -5.26
C PHE A 99 -10.09 6.14 -5.55
N TRP A 100 -9.23 7.17 -5.57
CA TRP A 100 -9.62 8.56 -5.83
C TRP A 100 -9.45 9.00 -7.29
N SER A 101 -9.10 8.08 -8.20
CA SER A 101 -8.98 8.38 -9.64
C SER A 101 -10.26 8.95 -10.25
N THR A 102 -11.42 8.54 -9.70
CA THR A 102 -12.72 9.08 -10.05
C THR A 102 -13.34 9.76 -8.84
N VAL A 103 -13.59 11.06 -8.96
CA VAL A 103 -14.20 11.85 -7.87
C VAL A 103 -15.66 11.42 -7.70
N PRO A 104 -16.05 10.86 -6.54
CA PRO A 104 -17.43 10.44 -6.32
C PRO A 104 -18.36 11.65 -6.23
N GLU A 105 -19.62 11.46 -6.61
CA GLU A 105 -20.66 12.48 -6.44
C GLU A 105 -20.96 12.73 -4.94
N ASN A 106 -20.97 11.66 -4.15
CA ASN A 106 -21.11 11.71 -2.70
C ASN A 106 -19.88 11.11 -2.01
N VAL A 107 -18.98 12.00 -1.56
CA VAL A 107 -17.72 11.64 -0.90
C VAL A 107 -17.97 10.81 0.36
N LYS A 108 -18.88 11.27 1.23
CA LYS A 108 -19.20 10.60 2.50
C LYS A 108 -19.71 9.18 2.29
N ALA A 109 -20.56 8.97 1.28
CA ALA A 109 -21.05 7.63 0.95
C ALA A 109 -19.94 6.72 0.43
N ALA A 110 -18.96 7.25 -0.31
CA ALA A 110 -17.84 6.48 -0.83
C ALA A 110 -16.91 5.94 0.27
N VAL A 111 -16.74 6.69 1.36
CA VAL A 111 -15.87 6.30 2.49
C VAL A 111 -16.62 5.67 3.68
N ALA A 112 -17.96 5.64 3.65
CA ALA A 112 -18.76 5.15 4.77
C ALA A 112 -18.61 3.64 5.02
N ASN A 113 -18.44 2.85 3.95
CA ASN A 113 -18.29 1.40 4.07
C ASN A 113 -16.81 1.03 4.21
N THR A 114 -16.41 0.64 5.42
CA THR A 114 -15.00 0.45 5.79
C THR A 114 -14.67 -1.01 6.10
N GLU A 115 -13.40 -1.39 5.90
CA GLU A 115 -12.85 -2.70 6.21
C GLU A 115 -11.87 -2.63 7.37
N GLY A 116 -12.19 -3.35 8.44
CA GLY A 116 -11.31 -3.51 9.60
C GLY A 116 -11.13 -2.23 10.43
N GLU A 117 -10.10 -2.27 11.28
CA GLU A 117 -9.78 -1.17 12.19
C GLU A 117 -8.92 -0.11 11.50
N PRO A 118 -9.01 1.17 11.93
CA PRO A 118 -8.09 2.21 11.51
C PRO A 118 -6.63 1.82 11.75
N ILE A 119 -5.82 1.84 10.70
CA ILE A 119 -4.40 1.48 10.74
C ILE A 119 -3.59 2.40 9.83
N LYS A 120 -2.42 2.83 10.32
CA LYS A 120 -1.50 3.64 9.53
C LYS A 120 -0.98 2.86 8.34
N LEU A 121 -0.79 3.54 7.21
CA LEU A 121 -0.21 2.92 6.02
C LEU A 121 1.20 2.33 6.32
N THR A 122 2.01 3.04 7.11
CA THR A 122 3.33 2.56 7.55
C THR A 122 3.26 1.33 8.47
N ASP A 123 2.21 1.21 9.29
CA ASP A 123 2.00 0.03 10.12
C ASP A 123 1.59 -1.19 9.28
N LEU A 124 0.83 -0.97 8.19
CA LEU A 124 0.53 -2.03 7.22
C LEU A 124 1.79 -2.51 6.49
N MET A 125 2.65 -1.58 6.06
CA MET A 125 3.95 -1.93 5.46
C MET A 125 4.80 -2.75 6.44
N ARG A 126 4.86 -2.35 7.71
CA ARG A 126 5.56 -3.15 8.74
C ARG A 126 4.97 -4.55 8.91
N LYS A 127 3.64 -4.68 8.91
CA LYS A 127 2.96 -5.98 8.97
C LYS A 127 3.19 -6.85 7.73
N GLN A 128 3.37 -6.24 6.56
CA GLN A 128 3.69 -6.92 5.31
C GLN A 128 5.15 -7.42 5.25
N GLY A 129 5.99 -7.00 6.21
CA GLY A 129 7.36 -7.50 6.34
C GLY A 129 8.40 -6.70 5.58
N PHE A 130 8.15 -5.40 5.36
CA PHE A 130 9.15 -4.47 4.84
C PHE A 130 10.36 -4.45 5.78
N THR A 131 11.55 -4.45 5.18
CA THR A 131 12.82 -4.33 5.90
C THR A 131 12.97 -2.94 6.50
N ASP A 132 13.85 -2.80 7.49
CA ASP A 132 14.09 -1.49 8.13
C ASP A 132 14.63 -0.46 7.10
N ASP A 133 15.50 -0.88 6.17
CA ASP A 133 16.01 -0.01 5.10
C ASP A 133 14.90 0.48 4.15
N GLU A 134 13.96 -0.39 3.78
CA GLU A 134 12.80 -0.01 2.97
C GLU A 134 11.86 0.92 3.75
N MET A 135 11.65 0.64 5.04
CA MET A 135 10.84 1.49 5.91
C MET A 135 11.45 2.88 6.07
N ASP A 136 12.78 3.00 6.15
CA ASP A 136 13.46 4.29 6.23
C ASP A 136 13.27 5.13 4.96
N LEU A 137 13.30 4.51 3.78
CA LEU A 137 13.02 5.19 2.51
C LEU A 137 11.56 5.64 2.42
N LEU A 138 10.63 4.78 2.84
CA LEU A 138 9.20 5.09 2.85
C LEU A 138 8.85 6.18 3.87
N GLN A 139 9.51 6.18 5.03
CA GLN A 139 9.34 7.23 6.03
C GLN A 139 9.84 8.57 5.46
N GLN A 140 11.01 8.59 4.82
CA GLN A 140 11.51 9.80 4.14
C GLN A 140 10.52 10.30 3.08
N ALA A 141 9.95 9.42 2.26
CA ALA A 141 8.95 9.78 1.28
C ALA A 141 7.68 10.35 1.94
N SER A 142 7.23 9.74 3.04
CA SER A 142 6.09 10.24 3.81
C SER A 142 6.36 11.61 4.42
N ASP A 143 7.55 11.85 4.98
CA ASP A 143 7.92 13.13 5.60
C ASP A 143 7.98 14.26 4.56
N LEU A 144 8.53 13.97 3.37
CA LEU A 144 8.53 14.91 2.24
C LEU A 144 7.09 15.24 1.78
N SER A 145 6.23 14.22 1.72
CA SER A 145 4.79 14.40 1.41
C SER A 145 4.09 15.25 2.47
N THR A 146 4.33 15.01 3.76
CA THR A 146 3.78 15.81 4.87
C THR A 146 4.23 17.27 4.79
N LYS A 147 5.50 17.52 4.47
CA LYS A 147 6.00 18.89 4.28
C LYS A 147 5.32 19.61 3.11
N LEU A 148 4.98 18.90 2.04
CA LEU A 148 4.20 19.46 0.95
C LEU A 148 2.76 19.75 1.40
N ALA A 149 2.15 18.85 2.17
CA ALA A 149 0.82 19.00 2.75
C ALA A 149 0.68 20.24 3.66
N GLU A 150 1.73 20.65 4.35
CA GLU A 150 1.74 21.91 5.11
C GLU A 150 1.52 23.13 4.20
N THR A 151 2.15 23.14 3.03
CA THR A 151 2.02 24.24 2.05
C THR A 151 0.61 24.25 1.43
N GLU A 152 0.06 23.06 1.17
CA GLU A 152 -1.31 22.89 0.67
C GLU A 152 -2.34 23.38 1.69
N THR A 153 -2.13 23.08 2.98
CA THR A 153 -2.98 23.55 4.08
C THR A 153 -2.95 25.07 4.20
N ILE A 154 -1.79 25.71 4.01
CA ILE A 154 -1.69 27.17 3.94
C ILE A 154 -2.53 27.71 2.78
N ALA A 155 -2.48 27.07 1.61
CA ALA A 155 -3.29 27.47 0.46
C ALA A 155 -4.81 27.31 0.74
N PHE A 156 -5.21 26.29 1.49
CA PHE A 156 -6.60 26.12 1.94
C PHE A 156 -7.05 27.25 2.84
N ASN A 157 -6.25 27.60 3.84
CA ASN A 157 -6.56 28.69 4.76
C ASN A 157 -6.65 30.03 4.02
N ALA A 158 -5.82 30.25 2.99
CA ALA A 158 -5.89 31.44 2.16
C ALA A 158 -7.23 31.56 1.43
N ILE A 159 -7.71 30.48 0.81
CA ILE A 159 -8.98 30.47 0.07
C ILE A 159 -10.17 30.53 1.00
N ALA A 160 -10.19 29.70 2.06
CA ALA A 160 -11.30 29.61 3.01
C ALA A 160 -11.55 30.92 3.77
N HIS A 161 -10.50 31.72 3.99
CA HIS A 161 -10.58 32.97 4.74
C HIS A 161 -10.31 34.22 3.89
N GLN A 162 -10.18 34.09 2.57
CA GLN A 162 -9.85 35.19 1.65
C GLN A 162 -8.59 35.97 2.08
N LEU A 163 -7.58 35.26 2.59
CA LEU A 163 -6.34 35.84 3.09
C LEU A 163 -5.27 35.90 2.00
N SER A 164 -4.37 36.88 2.11
CA SER A 164 -3.11 36.84 1.36
C SER A 164 -2.24 35.66 1.83
N ALA A 165 -1.29 35.23 0.99
CA ALA A 165 -0.39 34.12 1.33
C ALA A 165 0.43 34.38 2.62
N GLU A 166 0.75 35.65 2.91
CA GLU A 166 1.50 36.01 4.11
C GLU A 166 0.63 35.94 5.38
N GLU A 167 -0.64 36.31 5.27
CA GLU A 167 -1.63 36.20 6.36
C GLU A 167 -1.99 34.73 6.63
N ALA A 168 -2.16 33.93 5.58
CA ALA A 168 -2.43 32.50 5.71
C ALA A 168 -1.26 31.74 6.36
N ARG A 169 0.00 32.14 6.11
CA ARG A 169 1.18 31.56 6.79
C ARG A 169 1.23 31.86 8.28
N LYS A 170 0.79 33.05 8.70
CA LYS A 170 0.77 33.47 10.12
C LYS A 170 -0.39 32.80 10.87
N LYS A 171 -1.42 32.37 10.15
CA LYS A 171 -2.57 31.61 10.64
C LYS A 171 -2.28 30.11 10.50
N GLN A 172 -1.27 29.61 11.21
CA GLN A 172 -1.10 28.16 11.37
C GLN A 172 -2.37 27.58 12.03
N PRO A 173 -2.73 26.32 11.74
CA PRO A 173 -3.82 25.67 12.46
C PRO A 173 -3.44 25.60 13.94
N GLU A 174 -4.36 25.99 14.82
CA GLU A 174 -4.31 25.51 16.20
C GLU A 174 -4.29 23.97 16.15
N GLU A 175 -3.39 23.37 16.94
CA GLU A 175 -3.16 21.93 17.06
C GLU A 175 -4.44 21.10 17.29
#